data_AF-A0A7C5XGP9-F1
#
_entry.id   AF-A0A7C5XGP9-F1
#
_cell.length_a   1.000
_cell.length_b   1.000
_cell.length_c   1.000
_cell.angle_alpha   90.00
_cell.angle_beta   90.00
_cell.angle_gamma   90.00
#
_symmetry.space_group_name_H-M   'P 1'
#
loop_
_entity.id
_entity.type
_entity.pdbx_description
1 polymer ?
#
loop_
_entity_poly.entity_id
_entity_poly.type
_entity_poly.pdbx_seq_one_letter_code
_entity_poly.pdbx_strand_id
1 'polypeptide(L)'
;MVRVPGEVIEELGRELGVGDGVVEGFVGWLLSDYLVRYPSVGLVRLVIDVLRSGDARVVRFRRALGIDSTLGVEVNINNPLFSRLYTAVRGVVRALAKADLVEYIEDLGVVNLGSKQA
;
A
#
# COMPACT_ATOMS: atom_id res chain seq x y z
N MET A 1 -0.10 -17.70 -3.16
CA MET A 1 0.87 -16.62 -2.85
C MET A 1 1.12 -15.87 -4.15
N VAL A 2 0.74 -14.60 -4.21
CA VAL A 2 0.95 -13.78 -5.42
C VAL A 2 2.42 -13.45 -5.53
N ARG A 3 3.04 -13.74 -6.68
CA ARG A 3 4.44 -13.42 -6.92
C ARG A 3 4.53 -12.05 -7.57
N VAL A 4 5.11 -11.10 -6.85
CA VAL A 4 5.41 -9.76 -7.37
C VAL A 4 6.77 -9.82 -8.08
N PRO A 5 6.91 -9.26 -9.29
CA PRO A 5 8.21 -9.15 -9.93
C PRO A 5 9.21 -8.40 -9.04
N GLY A 6 10.45 -8.91 -8.93
CA GLY A 6 11.48 -8.29 -8.08
C GLY A 6 11.80 -6.85 -8.48
N GLU A 7 11.81 -6.58 -9.78
CA GLU A 7 12.03 -5.23 -10.35
C GLU A 7 11.03 -4.20 -9.82
N VAL A 8 9.76 -4.60 -9.62
CA VAL A 8 8.72 -3.72 -9.07
C VAL A 8 9.00 -3.41 -7.60
N ILE A 9 9.49 -4.40 -6.83
CA ILE A 9 9.86 -4.22 -5.43
C ILE A 9 11.05 -3.27 -5.30
N GLU A 10 12.10 -3.48 -6.10
CA GLU A 10 13.32 -2.65 -6.12
C GLU A 10 13.04 -1.21 -6.57
N GLU A 11 12.19 -1.02 -7.59
CA GLU A 11 11.77 0.31 -8.03
C GLU A 11 11.01 1.04 -6.93
N LEU A 12 10.01 0.39 -6.32
CA LEU A 12 9.26 0.95 -5.20
C LEU A 12 10.17 1.26 -3.99
N GLY A 13 11.14 0.39 -3.69
CA GLY A 13 12.10 0.62 -2.61
C GLY A 13 12.88 1.92 -2.83
N ARG A 14 13.39 2.12 -4.05
CA ARG A 14 14.09 3.36 -4.45
C ARG A 14 13.18 4.58 -4.44
N GLU A 15 11.98 4.49 -5.01
CA GLU A 15 11.03 5.62 -5.08
C GLU A 15 10.57 6.08 -3.69
N LEU A 16 10.34 5.13 -2.79
CA LEU A 16 9.86 5.40 -1.43
C LEU A 16 11.00 5.70 -0.45
N GLY A 17 12.25 5.43 -0.83
CA GLY A 17 13.40 5.54 0.07
C GLY A 17 13.36 4.52 1.21
N VAL A 18 12.82 3.32 0.97
CA VAL A 18 12.66 2.26 1.96
C VAL A 18 13.31 0.96 1.47
N GLY A 19 13.68 0.07 2.38
CA GLY A 19 14.30 -1.20 2.00
C GLY A 19 13.33 -2.17 1.32
N ASP A 20 13.83 -2.98 0.37
CA ASP A 20 13.04 -3.92 -0.44
C ASP A 20 12.19 -4.87 0.40
N GLY A 21 12.74 -5.41 1.50
CA GLY A 21 11.99 -6.29 2.41
C GLY A 21 10.82 -5.60 3.13
N VAL A 22 10.84 -4.27 3.25
CA VAL A 22 9.70 -3.49 3.78
C VAL A 22 8.60 -3.40 2.72
N VAL A 23 8.98 -3.13 1.47
CA VAL A 23 8.04 -3.09 0.33
C VAL A 23 7.42 -4.46 0.09
N GLU A 24 8.24 -5.50 -0.01
CA GLU A 24 7.80 -6.88 -0.23
C GLU A 24 6.81 -7.33 0.84
N GLY A 25 7.12 -7.03 2.12
CA GLY A 25 6.20 -7.30 3.22
C GLY A 25 4.86 -6.58 3.08
N PHE A 26 4.89 -5.28 2.73
CA PHE A 26 3.68 -4.48 2.56
C PHE A 26 2.82 -4.97 1.39
N VAL A 27 3.44 -5.22 0.23
CA VAL A 27 2.73 -5.71 -0.96
C VAL A 27 2.17 -7.11 -0.72
N GLY A 28 2.93 -7.99 -0.06
CA GLY A 28 2.47 -9.32 0.32
C GLY A 28 1.21 -9.27 1.19
N TRP A 29 1.19 -8.38 2.19
CA TRP A 29 -0.02 -8.11 3.00
C TRP A 29 -1.18 -7.57 2.15
N LEU A 30 -0.91 -6.59 1.29
CA LEU A 30 -1.93 -5.95 0.47
C LEU A 30 -2.63 -6.97 -0.44
N LEU A 31 -1.84 -7.77 -1.15
CA LEU A 31 -2.36 -8.71 -2.16
C LEU A 31 -2.93 -9.99 -1.55
N SER A 32 -2.27 -10.57 -0.54
CA SER A 32 -2.62 -11.91 -0.05
C SER A 32 -3.57 -11.89 1.14
N ASP A 33 -3.67 -10.79 1.87
CA ASP A 33 -4.50 -10.69 3.07
C ASP A 33 -5.60 -9.63 2.92
N TYR A 34 -5.22 -8.40 2.59
CA TYR A 34 -6.15 -7.27 2.59
C TYR A 34 -7.14 -7.34 1.43
N LEU A 35 -6.66 -7.40 0.18
CA LEU A 35 -7.53 -7.41 -1.00
C LEU A 35 -8.28 -8.74 -1.18
N VAL A 36 -7.79 -9.85 -0.61
CA VAL A 36 -8.59 -11.09 -0.53
C VAL A 36 -9.83 -10.88 0.34
N ARG A 37 -9.70 -10.14 1.44
CA ARG A 37 -10.83 -9.81 2.34
C ARG A 37 -11.71 -8.68 1.81
N TYR A 38 -11.12 -7.73 1.09
CA TYR A 38 -11.78 -6.56 0.51
C TYR A 38 -11.44 -6.45 -0.99
N PRO A 39 -12.11 -7.24 -1.86
CA PRO A 39 -11.75 -7.33 -3.28
C PRO A 39 -11.92 -6.04 -4.08
N SER A 40 -12.65 -5.06 -3.53
CA SER A 40 -12.79 -3.71 -4.07
C SER A 40 -12.82 -2.70 -2.93
N VAL A 41 -11.98 -1.67 -2.99
CA VAL A 41 -11.80 -0.72 -1.90
C VAL A 41 -11.38 0.66 -2.41
N GLY A 42 -11.91 1.72 -1.78
CA GLY A 42 -11.43 3.08 -2.03
C GLY A 42 -10.01 3.29 -1.49
N LEU A 43 -9.15 3.97 -2.24
CA LEU A 43 -7.76 4.27 -1.88
C LEU A 43 -7.66 5.00 -0.53
N VAL A 44 -8.53 5.98 -0.29
CA VAL A 44 -8.58 6.68 1.02
C VAL A 44 -8.88 5.69 2.14
N ARG A 45 -9.82 4.76 1.92
CA ARG A 45 -10.15 3.73 2.91
C ARG A 45 -8.97 2.78 3.15
N LEU A 46 -8.31 2.33 2.08
CA LEU A 46 -7.08 1.53 2.18
C LEU A 46 -6.01 2.26 3.00
N VAL A 47 -5.77 3.55 2.75
CA VAL A 47 -4.78 4.34 3.50
C VAL A 47 -5.13 4.46 4.98
N ILE A 48 -6.42 4.64 5.31
CA ILE A 48 -6.88 4.65 6.70
C ILE A 48 -6.67 3.29 7.37
N ASP A 49 -6.97 2.20 6.66
CA ASP A 49 -6.81 0.85 7.19
C ASP A 49 -5.32 0.49 7.32
N VAL A 50 -4.44 0.95 6.42
CA VAL A 50 -2.99 0.89 6.57
C VAL A 50 -2.54 1.67 7.81
N LEU A 51 -3.03 2.90 8.00
CA LEU A 51 -2.72 3.72 9.16
C LEU A 51 -3.16 3.07 10.47
N ARG A 52 -4.24 2.27 10.48
CA ARG A 52 -4.80 1.65 11.68
C ARG A 52 -4.38 0.19 11.89
N SER A 53 -3.78 -0.45 10.89
CA SER A 53 -3.42 -1.87 10.95
C SER A 53 -2.45 -2.17 12.08
N GLY A 54 -2.61 -3.31 12.74
CA GLY A 54 -1.64 -3.87 13.69
C GLY A 54 -0.66 -4.85 13.04
N ASP A 55 -0.83 -5.18 11.75
CA ASP A 55 0.01 -6.17 11.07
C ASP A 55 1.47 -5.72 11.05
N ALA A 56 2.39 -6.59 11.46
CA ALA A 56 3.81 -6.27 11.59
C ALA A 56 4.43 -5.78 10.27
N ARG A 57 3.98 -6.28 9.11
CA ARG A 57 4.45 -5.84 7.79
C ARG A 57 4.03 -4.40 7.52
N VAL A 58 2.80 -4.04 7.88
CA VAL A 58 2.23 -2.70 7.73
C VAL A 58 2.81 -1.72 8.76
N VAL A 59 3.06 -2.18 9.99
CA VAL A 59 3.80 -1.41 11.01
C VAL A 59 5.19 -1.04 10.50
N ARG A 60 5.95 -2.01 9.95
CA ARG A 60 7.29 -1.74 9.38
C ARG A 60 7.23 -0.74 8.23
N PHE A 61 6.27 -0.88 7.33
CA PHE A 61 6.06 0.06 6.22
C PHE A 61 5.80 1.50 6.70
N ARG A 62 4.89 1.69 7.66
CA ARG A 62 4.61 3.00 8.24
C ARG A 62 5.82 3.62 8.93
N ARG A 63 6.56 2.83 9.73
CA ARG A 63 7.79 3.28 10.39
C ARG A 63 8.85 3.71 9.40
N ALA A 64 9.03 2.97 8.30
CA ALA A 64 9.96 3.34 7.24
C ALA A 64 9.59 4.69 6.57
N LEU A 65 8.31 5.09 6.62
CA LEU A 65 7.84 6.40 6.15
C LEU A 65 7.91 7.50 7.23
N GLY A 66 8.41 7.19 8.43
CA GLY A 66 8.53 8.09 9.57
C GLY A 66 7.27 8.19 10.44
N ILE A 67 6.38 7.18 10.39
CA ILE A 67 5.18 7.10 11.23
C ILE A 67 5.42 6.04 12.31
N ASP A 68 6.08 6.44 13.40
CA ASP A 68 6.43 5.54 14.52
C ASP A 68 5.26 5.26 15.46
N SER A 69 4.33 6.21 15.53
CA SER A 69 3.08 6.12 16.26
C SER A 69 1.95 6.64 15.39
N THR A 70 0.79 5.99 15.49
CA THR A 70 -0.44 6.42 14.84
C THR A 70 -1.24 7.36 15.74
N LEU A 71 -0.87 7.46 17.03
CA LEU A 71 -1.47 8.39 17.97
C LEU A 71 -1.15 9.82 17.53
N GLY A 72 -2.19 10.62 17.33
CA GLY A 72 -2.05 12.01 16.88
C GLY A 72 -1.86 12.17 15.36
N VAL A 73 -1.87 11.09 14.57
CA VAL A 73 -1.96 11.22 13.11
C VAL A 73 -3.42 11.43 12.72
N GLU A 74 -3.76 12.68 12.45
CA GLU A 74 -5.08 13.03 11.94
C GLU A 74 -5.30 12.47 10.54
N VAL A 75 -6.46 11.88 10.30
CA VAL A 75 -6.92 11.44 8.97
C VAL A 75 -7.33 12.68 8.18
N ASN A 76 -6.33 13.39 7.66
CA ASN A 76 -6.50 14.64 6.93
C ASN A 76 -5.39 14.77 5.91
N ILE A 77 -5.72 15.08 4.66
CA ILE A 77 -4.71 15.26 3.59
C ILE A 77 -3.74 16.42 3.86
N ASN A 78 -4.15 17.37 4.70
CA ASN A 78 -3.28 18.48 5.13
C ASN A 78 -2.31 18.06 6.25
N ASN A 79 -2.50 16.89 6.87
CA ASN A 79 -1.52 16.33 7.79
C ASN A 79 -0.35 15.75 6.99
N PRO A 80 0.90 16.21 7.18
CA PRO A 80 2.04 15.78 6.36
C PRO A 80 2.31 14.27 6.42
N LEU A 81 2.09 13.64 7.58
CA LEU A 81 2.31 12.20 7.75
C LEU A 81 1.23 11.40 7.02
N PHE A 82 -0.03 11.83 7.13
CA PHE A 82 -1.13 11.20 6.39
C PHE A 82 -0.96 11.36 4.87
N SER A 83 -0.58 12.56 4.42
CA SER A 83 -0.33 12.85 3.01
C SER A 83 0.83 12.03 2.43
N ARG A 84 1.91 11.88 3.20
CA ARG A 84 3.03 11.00 2.83
C ARG A 84 2.59 9.54 2.72
N LEU A 85 1.83 9.04 3.70
CA LEU A 85 1.31 7.67 3.68
C LEU A 85 0.38 7.46 2.47
N TYR A 86 -0.52 8.40 2.21
CA TYR A 86 -1.42 8.37 1.06
C TYR A 86 -0.64 8.29 -0.25
N THR A 87 0.38 9.13 -0.40
CA THR A 87 1.24 9.17 -1.60
C THR A 87 1.98 7.86 -1.79
N ALA A 88 2.56 7.31 -0.72
CA ALA A 88 3.28 6.05 -0.76
C ALA A 88 2.36 4.87 -1.15
N VAL A 89 1.19 4.75 -0.50
CA VAL A 89 0.21 3.70 -0.81
C VAL A 89 -0.29 3.83 -2.25
N ARG A 90 -0.57 5.05 -2.73
CA ARG A 90 -0.94 5.29 -4.13
C ARG A 90 0.16 4.87 -5.10
N GLY A 91 1.42 5.17 -4.77
CA GLY A 91 2.59 4.75 -5.56
C GLY A 91 2.66 3.23 -5.69
N VAL A 92 2.55 2.52 -4.57
CA VAL A 92 2.49 1.05 -4.54
C VAL A 92 1.34 0.54 -5.41
N VAL A 93 0.12 1.04 -5.22
CA VAL A 93 -1.06 0.62 -6.00
C VAL A 93 -0.84 0.82 -7.51
N ARG A 94 -0.29 1.97 -7.92
CA ARG A 94 0.01 2.23 -9.34
C ARG A 94 1.06 1.28 -9.90
N ALA A 95 2.12 0.98 -9.16
CA ALA A 95 3.14 0.02 -9.59
C ALA A 95 2.55 -1.39 -9.74
N LEU A 96 1.70 -1.82 -8.82
CA LEU A 96 1.00 -3.10 -8.91
C LEU A 96 0.00 -3.14 -10.07
N ALA A 97 -0.66 -2.02 -10.37
CA ALA A 97 -1.56 -1.91 -11.52
C ALA A 97 -0.80 -2.01 -12.85
N LYS A 98 0.36 -1.35 -12.96
CA LYS A 98 1.25 -1.49 -14.12
C LYS A 98 1.74 -2.93 -14.31
N ALA A 99 1.91 -3.66 -13.21
CA ALA A 99 2.27 -5.08 -13.20
C ALA A 99 1.07 -6.03 -13.38
N ASP A 100 -0.14 -5.52 -13.59
CA ASP A 100 -1.38 -6.30 -13.78
C ASP A 100 -1.72 -7.22 -12.58
N LEU A 101 -1.35 -6.78 -11.37
CA LEU A 101 -1.60 -7.49 -10.10
C LEU A 101 -2.87 -7.00 -9.38
N VAL A 102 -3.24 -5.75 -9.64
CA VAL A 102 -4.46 -5.08 -9.18
C VAL A 102 -5.02 -4.24 -10.32
N GLU A 103 -6.30 -3.91 -10.25
CA GLU A 103 -6.88 -2.88 -11.12
C GLU A 103 -7.02 -1.59 -10.28
N TYR A 104 -6.51 -0.47 -10.79
CA TYR A 104 -6.67 0.82 -10.14
C TYR A 104 -7.45 1.79 -11.03
N ILE A 105 -8.71 2.02 -10.67
CA ILE A 105 -9.58 2.99 -11.32
C ILE A 105 -9.27 4.35 -10.71
N GLU A 106 -8.30 5.04 -11.31
CA GLU A 106 -7.71 6.24 -10.72
C GLU A 106 -8.73 7.37 -10.51
N ASP A 107 -9.64 7.59 -11.47
CA ASP A 107 -10.68 8.63 -11.41
C ASP A 107 -11.67 8.43 -10.25
N LEU A 108 -11.92 7.17 -9.89
CA LEU A 108 -12.78 6.80 -8.76
C LEU A 108 -11.98 6.61 -7.46
N GLY A 109 -10.65 6.56 -7.56
CA GLY A 109 -9.78 6.17 -6.47
C GLY A 109 -10.09 4.77 -5.95
N VAL A 110 -10.49 3.82 -6.81
CA VAL A 110 -10.87 2.46 -6.40
C VAL A 110 -9.80 1.46 -6.80
N VAL A 111 -9.42 0.57 -5.88
CA VAL A 111 -8.49 -0.53 -6.08
C VAL A 111 -9.26 -1.84 -6.02
N ASN A 112 -9.13 -2.65 -7.07
CA ASN A 112 -9.70 -3.99 -7.13
C ASN A 112 -8.59 -5.04 -7.14
N LEU A 113 -8.87 -6.21 -6.57
CA LEU A 113 -8.03 -7.39 -6.75
C LEU A 113 -7.99 -7.78 -8.23
N GLY A 114 -6.78 -7.97 -8.78
CA GLY A 114 -6.62 -8.31 -10.19
C GLY A 114 -7.25 -9.65 -10.57
N SER A 115 -7.85 -9.71 -11.76
CA SER A 115 -8.57 -10.87 -12.28
C SER A 115 -7.70 -12.09 -12.61
N LYS A 116 -6.36 -11.94 -12.67
CA LYS A 116 -5.41 -13.07 -12.83
C LYS A 116 -5.25 -13.96 -11.60
N GLN A 117 -5.97 -13.67 -10.51
CA GLN A 117 -5.94 -14.45 -9.27
C GLN A 117 -7.20 -15.32 -9.06
N ALA A 118 -8.17 -15.27 -9.98
CA ALA A 118 -9.40 -16.06 -9.96
C ALA A 118 -9.27 -17.37 -10.76
#